data_AF-A0A371IVV2-F1
#
_entry.id   AF-A0A371IVV2-F1
#
_cell.length_a   1.000
_cell.length_b   1.000
_cell.length_c   1.000
_cell.angle_alpha   90.00
_cell.angle_beta   90.00
_cell.angle_gamma   90.00
#
_symmetry.space_group_name_H-M   'P 1'
#
loop_
_entity.id
_entity.type
_entity.pdbx_description
1 polymer ?
#
loop_
_entity_poly.entity_id
_entity_poly.type
_entity_poly.pdbx_seq_one_letter_code
_entity_poly.pdbx_strand_id
1 'polypeptide(L)'
;MKICLVVGHSKLKSGETTGANGYVNEYEYNKILVPKVAELIRKEGHDVTVIQCPEYVFTSSREEYLYKIIRINRGDYDLLVEFHLNASNGLGNGSEVLYYDKNEGKNMAQQIQDKLITVFKDRGVKQRLDLYILRDTKPTAVLTETFFCDNKGDYEKAKNLGYDGVAKLIAEGILGKNIEVEAEDMLEKIVLYYGDVDIFSAILVSQKNQCPLMKKSDFEAKKLQAKEIIQIGGNKEDTDRFVTMKNASKLV
;
A
#
# COMPACT_ATOMS: atom_id res chain seq x y z
N MET A 1 -5.89 15.62 12.41
CA MET A 1 -4.98 16.45 11.60
C MET A 1 -5.52 16.55 10.19
N LYS A 2 -5.25 17.66 9.52
CA LYS A 2 -5.44 17.85 8.09
C LYS A 2 -4.11 17.61 7.37
N ILE A 3 -4.03 16.56 6.57
CA ILE A 3 -2.77 16.05 6.02
C ILE A 3 -2.81 16.15 4.50
N CYS A 4 -1.74 16.67 3.92
CA CYS A 4 -1.53 16.68 2.48
C CYS A 4 -0.51 15.60 2.09
N LEU A 5 -0.92 14.67 1.24
CA LEU A 5 -0.03 13.66 0.67
C LEU A 5 0.19 13.99 -0.81
N VAL A 6 1.44 14.05 -1.24
CA VAL A 6 1.80 14.47 -2.59
C VAL A 6 2.53 13.35 -3.30
N VAL A 7 2.04 12.98 -4.49
CA VAL A 7 2.78 12.09 -5.39
C VAL A 7 3.94 12.89 -5.99
N GLY A 8 5.17 12.43 -5.75
CA GLY A 8 6.36 12.98 -6.38
C GLY A 8 6.27 12.89 -7.91
N HIS A 9 6.92 13.82 -8.61
CA HIS A 9 6.98 13.83 -10.07
C HIS A 9 5.64 14.01 -10.80
N SER A 10 5.67 13.85 -12.13
CA SER A 10 4.53 13.95 -13.02
C SER A 10 4.71 13.10 -14.28
N LYS A 11 3.62 12.91 -15.02
CA LYS A 11 3.62 12.34 -16.37
C LYS A 11 3.35 13.43 -17.40
N LEU A 12 4.37 13.75 -18.20
CA LEU A 12 4.34 14.83 -19.17
C LEU A 12 3.42 14.53 -20.36
N LYS A 13 3.10 15.55 -21.13
CA LYS A 13 2.35 15.47 -22.40
C LYS A 13 2.98 14.53 -23.42
N SER A 14 4.31 14.37 -23.38
CA SER A 14 5.05 13.39 -24.19
C SER A 14 4.80 11.93 -23.78
N GLY A 15 4.22 11.69 -22.59
CA GLY A 15 4.08 10.38 -21.95
C GLY A 15 5.25 9.99 -21.07
N GLU A 16 6.33 10.77 -21.04
CA GLU A 16 7.49 10.58 -20.18
C GLU A 16 7.17 10.93 -18.72
N THR A 17 7.71 10.16 -17.78
CA THR A 17 7.65 10.45 -16.34
C THR A 17 8.89 11.22 -15.90
N THR A 18 8.74 12.22 -15.03
CA THR A 18 9.85 13.10 -14.60
C THR A 18 10.69 12.57 -13.44
N GLY A 19 10.34 11.40 -12.90
CA GLY A 19 11.03 10.72 -11.80
C GLY A 19 12.00 9.64 -12.25
N ALA A 20 12.64 9.00 -11.27
CA ALA A 20 13.55 7.91 -11.49
C ALA A 20 12.85 6.66 -12.05
N ASN A 21 13.61 5.85 -12.76
CA ASN A 21 13.13 4.62 -13.36
C ASN A 21 14.18 3.52 -13.27
N GLY A 22 13.80 2.35 -12.77
CA GLY A 22 14.68 1.20 -12.59
C GLY A 22 13.90 -0.12 -12.72
N TYR A 23 13.95 -0.94 -11.68
CA TYR A 23 13.09 -2.13 -11.59
C TYR A 23 11.61 -1.77 -11.44
N VAL A 24 11.34 -0.55 -10.97
CA VAL A 24 10.03 0.07 -10.95
C VAL A 24 10.15 1.55 -11.33
N ASN A 25 9.12 2.11 -11.95
CA ASN A 25 9.02 3.54 -12.21
C ASN A 25 8.54 4.25 -10.94
N GLU A 26 9.27 5.27 -10.51
CA GLU A 26 8.99 6.00 -9.27
C GLU A 26 7.59 6.62 -9.25
N TYR A 27 7.25 7.38 -10.29
CA TYR A 27 5.97 8.08 -10.37
C TYR A 27 4.80 7.09 -10.36
N GLU A 28 4.87 6.03 -11.18
CA GLU A 28 3.80 5.03 -11.26
C GLU A 28 3.65 4.24 -9.94
N TYR A 29 4.75 3.96 -9.23
CA TYR A 29 4.70 3.32 -7.91
C TYR A 29 4.00 4.22 -6.88
N ASN A 30 4.42 5.48 -6.76
CA ASN A 30 3.87 6.41 -5.78
C ASN A 30 2.43 6.81 -6.11
N LYS A 31 2.04 6.87 -7.38
CA LYS A 31 0.65 7.05 -7.81
C LYS A 31 -0.29 5.97 -7.25
N ILE A 32 0.19 4.74 -7.05
CA ILE A 32 -0.58 3.64 -6.45
C ILE A 32 -0.46 3.65 -4.91
N LEU A 33 0.73 3.91 -4.39
CA LEU A 33 1.01 3.88 -2.95
C LEU A 33 0.27 4.98 -2.18
N VAL A 34 0.33 6.23 -2.66
CA VAL A 34 -0.15 7.40 -1.92
C VAL A 34 -1.65 7.33 -1.61
N PRO A 35 -2.55 6.94 -2.54
CA PRO A 35 -3.96 6.73 -2.22
C PRO A 35 -4.21 5.69 -1.12
N LYS A 36 -3.40 4.62 -1.05
CA LYS A 36 -3.52 3.59 0.00
C LYS A 36 -3.11 4.12 1.37
N VAL A 37 -2.03 4.90 1.43
CA VAL A 37 -1.64 5.62 2.66
C VAL A 37 -2.76 6.57 3.10
N ALA A 38 -3.35 7.30 2.15
CA ALA A 38 -4.46 8.20 2.43
C ALA A 38 -5.69 7.46 3.00
N GLU A 39 -6.02 6.28 2.46
CA GLU A 39 -7.13 5.46 2.95
C GLU A 39 -6.92 5.05 4.41
N LEU A 40 -5.75 4.51 4.74
CA LEU A 40 -5.43 4.08 6.11
C LEU A 40 -5.53 5.25 7.10
N ILE A 41 -4.96 6.41 6.74
CA ILE A 41 -4.98 7.60 7.58
C ILE A 41 -6.42 8.14 7.75
N ARG A 42 -7.27 8.06 6.71
CA ARG A 42 -8.69 8.43 6.80
C ARG A 42 -9.49 7.49 7.69
N LYS A 43 -9.23 6.17 7.63
CA LYS A 43 -9.85 5.17 8.52
C LYS A 43 -9.58 5.50 10.00
N GLU A 44 -8.42 6.09 10.30
CA GLU A 44 -8.05 6.57 11.63
C GLU A 44 -8.64 7.95 12.01
N GLY A 45 -9.53 8.52 11.19
CA GLY A 45 -10.29 9.74 11.51
C GLY A 45 -9.61 11.07 11.14
N HIS A 46 -8.58 11.04 10.29
CA HIS A 46 -7.89 12.25 9.83
C HIS A 46 -8.42 12.75 8.47
N ASP A 47 -8.39 14.07 8.25
CA ASP A 47 -8.70 14.67 6.95
C ASP A 47 -7.47 14.59 6.06
N VAL A 48 -7.58 13.97 4.89
CA VAL A 48 -6.45 13.74 3.98
C VAL A 48 -6.78 14.21 2.58
N THR A 49 -5.95 15.10 2.05
CA THR A 49 -5.96 15.50 0.64
C THR A 49 -4.77 14.89 -0.08
N VAL A 50 -5.04 14.23 -1.22
CA VAL A 50 -4.00 13.73 -2.12
C VAL A 50 -3.82 14.72 -3.27
N ILE A 51 -2.59 15.17 -3.50
CA ILE A 51 -2.23 16.00 -4.66
C ILE A 51 -1.39 15.16 -5.61
N GLN A 52 -1.89 14.99 -6.83
CA GLN A 52 -1.18 14.42 -7.96
C GLN A 52 -1.15 15.45 -9.08
N CYS A 53 -0.01 15.58 -9.76
CA CYS A 53 0.09 16.38 -10.97
C CYS A 53 -0.76 15.76 -12.10
N PRO A 54 -1.43 16.58 -12.93
CA PRO A 54 -2.28 16.09 -14.00
C PRO A 54 -1.44 15.40 -15.08
N GLU A 55 -1.82 14.17 -15.44
CA GLU A 55 -1.13 13.41 -16.48
C GLU A 55 -1.38 13.98 -17.86
N TYR A 56 -0.33 13.97 -18.69
CA TYR A 56 -0.37 14.41 -20.09
C TYR A 56 -0.68 15.90 -20.30
N VAL A 57 -0.60 16.71 -19.24
CA VAL A 57 -0.85 18.16 -19.32
C VAL A 57 0.46 18.95 -19.38
N PHE A 58 1.40 18.68 -18.47
CA PHE A 58 2.64 19.44 -18.39
C PHE A 58 3.57 19.14 -19.55
N THR A 59 4.24 20.17 -20.04
CA THR A 59 5.28 20.07 -21.06
C THR A 59 6.68 19.92 -20.45
N SER A 60 6.85 20.29 -19.18
CA SER A 60 8.10 20.09 -18.43
C SER A 60 7.87 19.91 -16.93
N SER A 61 8.84 19.28 -16.24
CA SER A 61 8.81 19.10 -14.78
C SER A 61 8.78 20.41 -13.99
N ARG A 62 9.19 21.54 -14.58
CA ARG A 62 9.18 22.86 -13.93
C ARG A 62 7.77 23.32 -13.54
N GLU A 63 6.75 22.80 -14.22
CA GLU A 63 5.34 23.12 -13.95
C GLU A 63 4.83 22.50 -12.64
N GLU A 64 5.50 21.45 -12.14
CA GLU A 64 5.14 20.78 -10.88
C GLU A 64 5.22 21.73 -9.69
N TYR A 65 6.23 22.61 -9.66
CA TYR A 65 6.45 23.57 -8.57
C TYR A 65 5.22 24.44 -8.32
N LEU A 66 4.80 25.22 -9.33
CA LEU A 66 3.66 26.14 -9.18
C LEU A 66 2.37 25.36 -8.91
N TYR A 67 2.20 24.20 -9.54
CA TYR A 67 1.01 23.38 -9.36
C TYR A 67 0.85 22.91 -7.91
N LYS A 68 1.92 22.34 -7.32
CA LYS A 68 1.93 21.78 -5.96
C LYS A 68 1.87 22.90 -4.91
N ILE A 69 2.78 23.87 -4.95
CA ILE A 69 2.93 24.89 -3.92
C ILE A 69 1.66 25.73 -3.72
N ILE A 70 1.01 26.16 -4.80
CA ILE A 70 -0.22 26.97 -4.69
C ILE A 70 -1.34 26.18 -4.01
N ARG A 71 -1.49 24.89 -4.32
CA ARG A 71 -2.53 24.03 -3.75
C ARG A 71 -2.25 23.71 -2.29
N ILE A 72 -1.00 23.40 -1.96
CA ILE A 72 -0.57 23.10 -0.59
C ILE A 72 -0.79 24.32 0.31
N ASN A 73 -0.29 25.50 -0.09
CA ASN A 73 -0.33 26.70 0.75
C ASN A 73 -1.71 27.35 0.90
N ARG A 74 -2.69 26.92 0.08
CA ARG A 74 -4.11 27.29 0.20
C ARG A 74 -4.91 26.33 1.07
N GLY A 75 -4.41 25.11 1.28
CA GLY A 75 -5.18 24.05 1.90
C GLY A 75 -5.16 24.04 3.43
N ASP A 76 -4.35 24.89 4.06
CA ASP A 76 -4.27 25.03 5.54
C ASP A 76 -4.07 23.67 6.24
N TYR A 77 -3.04 22.94 5.79
CA TYR A 77 -2.70 21.61 6.29
C TYR A 77 -1.81 21.72 7.55
N ASP A 78 -1.89 20.73 8.42
CA ASP A 78 -0.97 20.57 9.55
C ASP A 78 0.36 19.93 9.09
N LEU A 79 0.25 18.97 8.16
CA LEU A 79 1.36 18.13 7.70
C LEU A 79 1.33 17.96 6.17
N LEU A 80 2.52 17.99 5.57
CA LEU A 80 2.79 17.63 4.19
C LEU A 80 3.78 16.46 4.14
N VAL A 81 3.44 15.43 3.35
CA VAL A 81 4.35 14.33 3.00
C VAL A 81 4.40 14.18 1.49
N GLU A 82 5.58 14.36 0.87
CA GLU A 82 5.79 14.03 -0.54
C GLU A 82 6.52 12.70 -0.69
N PHE A 83 6.04 11.86 -1.61
CA PHE A 83 6.48 10.47 -1.76
C PHE A 83 7.35 10.32 -3.00
N HIS A 84 8.57 9.80 -2.78
CA HIS A 84 9.60 9.55 -3.78
C HIS A 84 10.21 8.15 -3.60
N LEU A 85 10.94 7.71 -4.62
CA LEU A 85 11.84 6.56 -4.58
C LEU A 85 13.22 7.01 -5.06
N ASN A 86 14.26 6.50 -4.40
CA ASN A 86 15.62 6.92 -4.68
C ASN A 86 16.22 6.16 -5.88
N ALA A 87 17.33 6.64 -6.42
CA ALA A 87 18.10 5.95 -7.44
C ALA A 87 19.60 6.29 -7.34
N SER A 88 20.46 5.36 -7.76
CA SER A 88 21.93 5.51 -7.66
C SER A 88 22.72 4.59 -8.60
N ASN A 89 22.18 4.33 -9.79
CA ASN A 89 22.73 3.38 -10.75
C ASN A 89 22.82 1.94 -10.17
N GLY A 90 21.87 1.59 -9.31
CA GLY A 90 21.72 0.26 -8.70
C GLY A 90 22.64 -0.07 -7.51
N LEU A 91 23.53 0.83 -7.10
CA LEU A 91 24.48 0.57 -6.00
C LEU A 91 23.92 0.90 -4.61
N GLY A 92 23.16 1.98 -4.51
CA GLY A 92 22.50 2.40 -3.28
C GLY A 92 21.26 1.57 -2.98
N ASN A 93 20.92 1.52 -1.70
CA ASN A 93 19.76 0.82 -1.18
C ASN A 93 19.35 1.39 0.19
N GLY A 94 18.11 1.14 0.59
CA GLY A 94 17.53 1.56 1.86
C GLY A 94 16.57 2.75 1.78
N SER A 95 16.04 3.14 2.94
CA SER A 95 15.11 4.25 3.09
C SER A 95 15.78 5.48 3.70
N GLU A 96 15.35 6.66 3.28
CA GLU A 96 15.66 7.93 3.97
C GLU A 96 14.42 8.84 4.00
N VAL A 97 14.33 9.69 5.01
CA VAL A 97 13.27 10.72 5.09
C VAL A 97 13.91 12.10 5.25
N LEU A 98 13.50 13.00 4.38
CA LEU A 98 14.05 14.35 4.26
C LEU A 98 13.14 15.35 4.96
N TYR A 99 13.72 16.36 5.61
CA TYR A 99 12.98 17.39 6.33
C TYR A 99 13.62 18.77 6.18
N TYR A 100 12.84 19.84 6.39
CA TYR A 100 13.36 21.22 6.42
C TYR A 100 13.59 21.74 7.85
N ASP A 101 12.53 21.79 8.67
CA ASP A 101 12.61 22.32 10.04
C ASP A 101 13.23 21.31 11.04
N LYS A 102 14.10 21.80 11.92
CA LYS A 102 14.87 20.95 12.85
C LYS A 102 14.06 20.38 14.01
N ASN A 103 12.85 20.88 14.25
CA ASN A 103 11.99 20.44 15.34
C ASN A 103 10.93 19.47 14.80
N GLU A 104 9.77 20.00 14.40
CA GLU A 104 8.61 19.18 14.05
C GLU A 104 8.87 18.31 12.81
N GLY A 105 9.51 18.88 11.80
CA GLY A 105 9.87 18.16 10.57
C GLY A 105 10.83 17.00 10.84
N LYS A 106 11.86 17.22 11.67
CA LYS A 106 12.81 16.16 12.04
C LYS A 106 12.13 15.04 12.82
N ASN A 107 11.26 15.37 13.78
CA ASN A 107 10.54 14.38 14.58
C ASN A 107 9.61 13.53 13.72
N MET A 108 8.83 14.17 12.85
CA MET A 108 7.97 13.47 11.88
C MET A 108 8.78 12.58 10.94
N ALA A 109 9.91 13.07 10.42
CA ALA A 109 10.79 12.27 9.58
C ALA A 109 11.31 11.03 10.31
N GLN A 110 11.64 11.17 11.60
CA GLN A 110 12.14 10.04 12.41
C GLN A 110 11.04 8.99 12.63
N GLN A 111 9.81 9.40 12.94
CA GLN A 111 8.69 8.47 13.12
C GLN A 111 8.43 7.63 11.87
N ILE A 112 8.48 8.25 10.68
CA ILE A 112 8.33 7.53 9.40
C ILE A 112 9.54 6.62 9.14
N GLN A 113 10.76 7.13 9.36
CA GLN A 113 11.98 6.35 9.16
C GLN A 113 11.99 5.09 10.04
N ASP A 114 11.63 5.21 11.32
CA ASP A 114 11.58 4.09 12.28
C ASP A 114 10.69 2.93 11.80
N LYS A 115 9.64 3.24 11.03
CA LYS A 115 8.78 2.22 10.42
C LYS A 115 9.39 1.62 9.17
N LEU A 116 9.93 2.45 8.27
CA LEU A 116 10.53 1.96 7.02
C LEU A 116 11.74 1.05 7.25
N ILE A 117 12.56 1.34 8.27
CA ILE A 117 13.78 0.57 8.56
C ILE A 117 13.52 -0.83 9.12
N THR A 118 12.26 -1.16 9.43
CA THR A 118 11.86 -2.54 9.76
C THR A 118 11.98 -3.48 8.55
N VAL A 119 12.04 -2.92 7.33
CA VAL A 119 12.11 -3.66 6.07
C VAL A 119 13.30 -3.23 5.23
N PHE A 120 13.51 -1.92 5.08
CA PHE A 120 14.56 -1.34 4.26
C PHE A 120 15.82 -1.03 5.09
N LYS A 121 16.96 -0.90 4.43
CA LYS A 121 18.20 -0.51 5.10
C LYS A 121 18.09 0.94 5.61
N ASP A 122 18.50 1.19 6.85
CA ASP A 122 18.51 2.53 7.41
C ASP A 122 19.59 3.43 6.78
N ARG A 123 19.18 4.60 6.30
CA ARG A 123 20.06 5.68 5.82
C ARG A 123 19.87 6.99 6.62
N GLY A 124 19.03 6.94 7.64
CA GLY A 124 18.69 8.04 8.54
C GLY A 124 17.78 9.10 7.93
N VAL A 125 17.42 10.06 8.79
CA VAL A 125 16.73 11.28 8.40
C VAL A 125 17.73 12.38 8.02
N LYS A 126 17.42 13.18 6.98
CA LYS A 126 18.36 14.20 6.47
C LYS A 126 17.70 15.56 6.31
N GLN A 127 18.36 16.58 6.84
CA GLN A 127 17.91 17.96 6.61
C GLN A 127 18.22 18.37 5.17
N ARG A 128 17.23 18.93 4.48
CA ARG A 128 17.35 19.45 3.11
C ARG A 128 16.75 20.85 3.05
N LEU A 129 17.59 21.83 2.73
CA LEU A 129 17.21 23.25 2.67
C LEU A 129 16.94 23.73 1.23
N ASP A 130 17.26 22.89 0.25
CA ASP A 130 17.24 23.18 -1.17
C ASP A 130 15.96 22.73 -1.88
N LEU A 131 15.23 21.76 -1.29
CA LEU A 131 14.03 21.17 -1.88
C LEU A 131 12.83 22.10 -1.71
N TYR A 132 12.28 22.56 -2.84
CA TYR A 132 11.18 23.52 -2.86
C TYR A 132 9.95 23.05 -2.09
N ILE A 133 9.65 21.74 -2.13
CA ILE A 133 8.45 21.19 -1.51
C ILE A 133 8.53 21.29 0.02
N LEU A 134 9.74 21.24 0.57
CA LEU A 134 9.99 21.35 2.00
C LEU A 134 10.18 22.82 2.43
N ARG A 135 10.82 23.63 1.58
CA ARG A 135 11.17 25.03 1.88
C ARG A 135 10.02 26.01 1.67
N ASP A 136 9.25 25.85 0.59
CA ASP A 136 8.31 26.86 0.10
C ASP A 136 6.85 26.55 0.50
N THR A 137 6.64 25.62 1.45
CA THR A 137 5.34 25.23 1.97
C THR A 137 5.12 25.71 3.40
N LYS A 138 3.87 25.99 3.75
CA LYS A 138 3.44 26.40 5.10
C LYS A 138 3.33 25.27 6.14
N PRO A 139 2.76 24.08 5.84
CA PRO A 139 2.69 22.99 6.83
C PRO A 139 4.07 22.50 7.23
N THR A 140 4.16 21.77 8.35
CA THR A 140 5.33 20.91 8.61
C THR A 140 5.48 19.93 7.45
N ALA A 141 6.67 19.86 6.85
CA ALA A 141 6.90 19.15 5.59
C ALA A 141 8.03 18.12 5.70
N VAL A 142 7.75 16.92 5.18
CA VAL A 142 8.73 15.84 5.01
C VAL A 142 8.61 15.21 3.62
N LEU A 143 9.68 14.58 3.15
CA LEU A 143 9.73 13.85 1.88
C LEU A 143 10.33 12.47 2.13
N THR A 144 9.61 11.43 1.72
CA THR A 144 10.04 10.04 1.92
C THR A 144 10.70 9.50 0.66
N GLU A 145 11.95 9.09 0.78
CA GLU A 145 12.63 8.24 -0.20
C GLU A 145 12.47 6.79 0.27
N THR A 146 11.35 6.18 -0.08
CA THR A 146 10.88 4.94 0.58
C THR A 146 11.89 3.80 0.44
N PHE A 147 12.41 3.63 -0.78
CA PHE A 147 13.48 2.69 -1.14
C PHE A 147 14.09 3.08 -2.49
N PHE A 148 15.11 2.36 -2.95
CA PHE A 148 15.73 2.61 -4.27
C PHE A 148 15.01 1.88 -5.41
N CYS A 149 14.42 2.61 -6.36
CA CYS A 149 13.67 2.03 -7.49
C CYS A 149 14.56 1.23 -8.45
N ASP A 150 15.86 1.53 -8.48
CA ASP A 150 16.87 0.86 -9.31
C ASP A 150 17.69 -0.19 -8.55
N ASN A 151 17.34 -0.48 -7.29
CA ASN A 151 17.94 -1.56 -6.52
C ASN A 151 17.02 -2.78 -6.47
N LYS A 152 17.52 -3.92 -6.98
CA LYS A 152 16.75 -5.17 -7.03
C LYS A 152 16.29 -5.65 -5.66
N GLY A 153 17.15 -5.56 -4.65
CA GLY A 153 16.87 -6.07 -3.31
C GLY A 153 15.78 -5.27 -2.61
N ASP A 154 15.81 -3.95 -2.76
CA ASP A 154 14.76 -3.07 -2.23
C ASP A 154 13.41 -3.31 -2.93
N TYR A 155 13.41 -3.38 -4.26
CA TYR A 155 12.17 -3.60 -4.99
C TYR A 155 11.53 -4.98 -4.68
N GLU A 156 12.32 -6.05 -4.54
CA GLU A 156 11.79 -7.36 -4.14
C GLU A 156 11.21 -7.34 -2.72
N LYS A 157 11.83 -6.62 -1.78
CA LYS A 157 11.26 -6.42 -0.44
C LYS A 157 9.92 -5.69 -0.50
N ALA A 158 9.85 -4.59 -1.25
CA ALA A 158 8.62 -3.81 -1.43
C ALA A 158 7.51 -4.66 -2.09
N LYS A 159 7.85 -5.48 -3.08
CA LYS A 159 6.92 -6.39 -3.76
C LYS A 159 6.42 -7.50 -2.83
N ASN A 160 7.29 -8.08 -2.02
CA ASN A 160 6.92 -9.11 -1.04
C ASN A 160 6.01 -8.54 0.07
N LEU A 161 6.29 -7.31 0.50
CA LEU A 161 5.46 -6.60 1.47
C LEU A 161 4.11 -6.15 0.87
N GLY A 162 4.10 -5.86 -0.43
CA GLY A 162 2.95 -5.32 -1.15
C GLY A 162 2.72 -3.84 -0.85
N TYR A 163 1.93 -3.18 -1.71
CA TYR A 163 1.59 -1.77 -1.53
C TYR A 163 0.91 -1.50 -0.18
N ASP A 164 0.06 -2.40 0.30
CA ASP A 164 -0.67 -2.24 1.56
C ASP A 164 0.27 -2.28 2.77
N GLY A 165 1.25 -3.18 2.77
CA GLY A 165 2.24 -3.25 3.84
C GLY A 165 3.16 -2.02 3.85
N VAL A 166 3.62 -1.55 2.67
CA VAL A 166 4.41 -0.31 2.57
C VAL A 166 3.57 0.89 3.02
N ALA A 167 2.30 0.97 2.58
CA ALA A 167 1.40 2.04 2.97
C ALA A 167 1.15 2.06 4.47
N LYS A 168 0.98 0.89 5.09
CA LYS A 168 0.83 0.74 6.54
C LYS A 168 2.04 1.27 7.30
N LEU A 169 3.26 0.91 6.89
CA LEU A 169 4.47 1.41 7.55
C LEU A 169 4.51 2.94 7.56
N ILE A 170 4.24 3.57 6.41
CA ILE A 170 4.28 5.03 6.31
C ILE A 170 3.13 5.68 7.09
N ALA A 171 1.92 5.13 7.02
CA ALA A 171 0.76 5.62 7.76
C ALA A 171 0.98 5.53 9.28
N GLU A 172 1.50 4.40 9.78
CA GLU A 172 1.86 4.24 11.19
C GLU A 172 2.93 5.24 11.64
N GLY A 173 3.89 5.53 10.76
CA GLY A 173 4.90 6.55 11.00
C GLY A 173 4.30 7.94 11.12
N ILE A 174 3.45 8.32 10.17
CA ILE A 174 2.75 9.62 10.16
C ILE A 174 1.85 9.79 11.40
N LEU A 175 1.19 8.72 11.84
CA LEU A 175 0.27 8.77 12.98
C LEU A 175 0.96 8.54 14.33
N GLY A 176 2.22 8.10 14.35
CA GLY A 176 2.95 7.76 15.57
C GLY A 176 2.34 6.60 16.36
N LYS A 177 1.56 5.73 15.72
CA LYS A 177 0.90 4.56 16.33
C LYS A 177 0.81 3.41 15.34
N ASN A 178 0.64 2.19 15.85
CA ASN A 178 0.33 1.04 15.00
C ASN A 178 -1.12 1.13 14.53
N ILE A 179 -1.37 0.70 13.29
CA ILE A 179 -2.71 0.60 12.72
C ILE A 179 -3.09 -0.88 12.76
N GLU A 180 -4.20 -1.18 13.41
CA GLU A 180 -4.80 -2.51 13.34
C GLU A 180 -5.55 -2.60 12.01
N VAL A 181 -4.97 -3.33 11.07
CA VAL A 181 -5.67 -3.63 9.82
C VAL A 181 -6.51 -4.86 10.13
N GLU A 182 -7.82 -4.68 10.31
CA GLU A 182 -8.76 -5.80 10.28
C GLU A 182 -8.50 -6.53 8.96
N ALA A 183 -8.25 -7.84 9.03
CA ALA A 183 -7.88 -8.63 7.86
C ALA A 183 -9.07 -8.67 6.88
N GLU A 184 -9.15 -7.68 5.98
CA GLU A 184 -10.19 -7.57 4.94
C GLU A 184 -10.20 -8.80 4.01
N ASP A 185 -9.15 -9.63 4.02
CA ASP A 185 -9.02 -10.87 3.25
C ASP A 185 -9.16 -12.17 4.07
N MET A 186 -9.44 -12.10 5.38
CA MET A 186 -9.60 -13.29 6.22
C MET A 186 -11.08 -13.57 6.48
N LEU A 187 -11.67 -14.46 5.69
CA LEU A 187 -13.03 -14.94 5.93
C LEU A 187 -13.12 -15.63 7.29
N GLU A 188 -14.16 -15.33 8.07
CA GLU A 188 -14.40 -16.04 9.34
C GLU A 188 -14.58 -17.56 9.10
N LYS A 189 -15.37 -17.93 8.09
CA LYS A 189 -15.64 -19.32 7.72
C LYS A 189 -15.96 -19.42 6.22
N ILE A 190 -15.53 -20.49 5.56
CA ILE A 190 -15.88 -20.77 4.16
C ILE A 190 -16.03 -22.28 3.92
N VAL A 191 -16.93 -22.66 3.00
CA VAL A 191 -16.99 -24.01 2.44
C VAL A 191 -16.20 -24.07 1.12
N LEU A 192 -15.23 -24.97 1.02
CA LEU A 192 -14.49 -25.21 -0.21
C LEU A 192 -14.87 -26.54 -0.84
N TYR A 193 -15.18 -26.53 -2.14
CA TYR A 193 -15.49 -27.74 -2.91
C TYR A 193 -14.47 -28.01 -4.02
N TYR A 194 -14.22 -29.27 -4.34
CA TYR A 194 -13.08 -29.69 -5.15
C TYR A 194 -13.48 -30.06 -6.59
N GLY A 195 -14.59 -30.77 -6.77
CA GLY A 195 -15.15 -31.16 -8.06
C GLY A 195 -16.54 -30.62 -8.32
N ASP A 196 -16.97 -30.60 -9.58
CA ASP A 196 -18.28 -30.07 -9.95
C ASP A 196 -19.44 -30.91 -9.39
N VAL A 197 -19.19 -32.18 -9.07
CA VAL A 197 -20.16 -33.07 -8.42
C VAL A 197 -20.35 -32.77 -6.93
N ASP A 198 -19.43 -32.01 -6.31
CA ASP A 198 -19.44 -31.70 -4.87
C ASP A 198 -20.28 -30.45 -4.54
N ILE A 199 -20.61 -29.66 -5.56
CA ILE A 199 -21.21 -28.33 -5.39
C ILE A 199 -22.55 -28.38 -4.65
N PHE A 200 -23.39 -29.38 -4.91
CA PHE A 200 -24.69 -29.50 -4.24
C PHE A 200 -24.55 -29.74 -2.73
N SER A 201 -23.63 -30.62 -2.34
CA SER A 201 -23.29 -30.87 -0.94
C SER A 201 -22.71 -29.63 -0.29
N ALA A 202 -21.85 -28.90 -1.00
CA ALA A 202 -21.26 -27.66 -0.52
C ALA A 202 -22.31 -26.55 -0.31
N ILE A 203 -23.30 -26.43 -1.20
CA ILE A 203 -24.41 -25.47 -1.05
C ILE A 203 -25.18 -25.77 0.25
N LEU A 204 -25.56 -27.02 0.50
CA LEU A 204 -26.31 -27.39 1.71
C LEU A 204 -25.53 -27.07 2.99
N VAL A 205 -24.25 -27.44 3.03
CA VAL A 205 -23.39 -27.19 4.19
C VAL A 205 -23.15 -25.69 4.40
N SER A 206 -22.95 -24.93 3.32
CA SER A 206 -22.75 -23.47 3.38
C SER A 206 -23.98 -22.73 3.90
N GLN A 207 -25.18 -23.14 3.48
CA GLN A 207 -26.43 -22.57 3.96
C GLN A 207 -26.64 -22.82 5.44
N LYS A 208 -26.36 -24.06 5.92
CA LYS A 208 -26.45 -24.39 7.35
C LYS A 208 -25.48 -23.55 8.19
N ASN A 209 -24.26 -23.38 7.69
CA ASN A 209 -23.20 -22.65 8.39
C ASN A 209 -23.25 -21.12 8.16
N GLN A 210 -24.20 -20.63 7.35
CA GLN A 210 -24.36 -19.21 7.01
C GLN A 210 -23.05 -18.57 6.50
N CYS A 211 -22.28 -19.31 5.72
CA CYS A 211 -20.97 -18.89 5.25
C CYS A 211 -20.87 -18.96 3.71
N PRO A 212 -19.95 -18.20 3.08
CA PRO A 212 -19.71 -18.31 1.65
C PRO A 212 -19.20 -19.71 1.27
N LEU A 213 -19.27 -20.01 -0.03
CA LEU A 213 -18.67 -21.19 -0.63
C LEU A 213 -17.86 -20.83 -1.89
N MET A 214 -16.81 -21.58 -2.17
CA MET A 214 -15.97 -21.37 -3.36
C MET A 214 -15.30 -22.66 -3.83
N LYS A 215 -14.99 -22.76 -5.14
CA LYS A 215 -14.16 -23.85 -5.64
C LYS A 215 -12.74 -23.70 -5.10
N LYS A 216 -12.11 -24.80 -4.68
CA LYS A 216 -10.76 -24.77 -4.07
C LYS A 216 -9.73 -24.07 -4.96
N SER A 217 -9.77 -24.33 -6.27
CA SER A 217 -8.87 -23.71 -7.26
C SER A 217 -9.00 -22.19 -7.31
N ASP A 218 -10.22 -21.68 -7.18
CA ASP A 218 -10.49 -20.23 -7.28
C ASP A 218 -10.07 -19.52 -5.99
N PHE A 219 -10.26 -20.18 -4.84
CA PHE A 219 -9.81 -19.70 -3.54
C PHE A 219 -8.28 -19.56 -3.50
N GLU A 220 -7.56 -20.55 -4.02
CA GLU A 220 -6.09 -20.49 -4.15
C GLU A 220 -5.64 -19.44 -5.16
N ALA A 221 -6.28 -19.36 -6.33
CA ALA A 221 -5.93 -18.38 -7.36
C ALA A 221 -6.08 -16.94 -6.87
N LYS A 222 -7.08 -16.68 -6.01
CA LYS A 222 -7.33 -15.38 -5.39
C LYS A 222 -6.51 -15.11 -4.13
N LYS A 223 -5.71 -16.08 -3.65
CA LYS A 223 -4.88 -15.98 -2.44
C LYS A 223 -5.67 -15.56 -1.18
N LEU A 224 -6.93 -15.98 -1.09
CA LEU A 224 -7.79 -15.68 0.04
C LEU A 224 -7.35 -16.46 1.28
N GLN A 225 -7.70 -15.94 2.46
CA GLN A 225 -7.47 -16.62 3.74
C GLN A 225 -8.79 -16.81 4.48
N ALA A 226 -8.87 -17.83 5.33
CA ALA A 226 -10.04 -18.06 6.17
C ALA A 226 -9.62 -18.64 7.52
N LYS A 227 -10.29 -18.25 8.60
CA LYS A 227 -10.05 -18.80 9.95
C LYS A 227 -10.54 -20.25 10.05
N GLU A 228 -11.66 -20.55 9.41
CA GLU A 228 -12.23 -21.89 9.35
C GLU A 228 -12.59 -22.28 7.91
N ILE A 229 -12.17 -23.48 7.48
CA ILE A 229 -12.46 -24.04 6.16
C ILE A 229 -13.17 -25.38 6.33
N ILE A 230 -14.36 -25.50 5.75
CA ILE A 230 -15.08 -26.76 5.64
C ILE A 230 -14.86 -27.31 4.24
N GLN A 231 -14.18 -28.45 4.13
CA GLN A 231 -13.92 -29.10 2.85
C GLN A 231 -15.05 -30.07 2.46
N ILE A 232 -15.50 -29.99 1.22
CA ILE A 232 -16.48 -30.89 0.62
C ILE A 232 -15.88 -31.53 -0.63
N GLY A 233 -15.77 -32.85 -0.63
CA GLY A 233 -15.12 -33.61 -1.69
C GLY A 233 -13.59 -33.53 -1.65
N GLY A 234 -12.95 -34.22 -2.58
CA GLY A 234 -11.48 -34.25 -2.72
C GLY A 234 -10.75 -35.10 -1.67
N ASN A 235 -11.45 -35.70 -0.69
CA ASN A 235 -10.84 -36.67 0.21
C ASN A 235 -10.72 -38.03 -0.47
N LYS A 236 -9.76 -38.85 -0.01
CA LYS A 236 -9.59 -40.23 -0.49
C LYS A 236 -10.84 -41.10 -0.32
N GLU A 237 -11.67 -40.77 0.66
CA GLU A 237 -12.90 -41.49 0.98
C GLU A 237 -14.10 -41.05 0.13
N ASP A 238 -14.02 -39.90 -0.55
CA ASP A 238 -15.09 -39.35 -1.37
C ASP A 238 -15.05 -39.97 -2.78
N THR A 239 -15.39 -41.26 -2.85
CA THR A 239 -15.25 -42.07 -4.09
C THR A 239 -16.29 -41.73 -5.16
N ASP A 240 -17.44 -41.17 -4.76
CA ASP A 240 -18.48 -40.69 -5.66
C ASP A 240 -19.36 -39.60 -5.00
N ARG A 241 -20.30 -39.05 -5.78
CA ARG A 241 -21.22 -37.99 -5.32
C ARG A 241 -22.11 -38.41 -4.14
N PHE A 242 -22.50 -39.69 -4.05
CA PHE A 242 -23.36 -40.18 -2.98
C PHE A 242 -22.59 -40.32 -1.68
N VAL A 243 -21.34 -40.79 -1.73
CA VAL A 243 -20.45 -40.83 -0.57
C VAL A 243 -20.15 -39.43 -0.06
N THR A 244 -19.83 -38.51 -0.98
CA THR A 244 -19.62 -37.09 -0.65
C THR A 244 -20.86 -36.49 0.01
N MET A 245 -22.06 -36.75 -0.52
CA MET A 245 -23.32 -36.27 0.06
C MET A 245 -23.60 -36.89 1.43
N LYS A 246 -23.30 -38.17 1.64
CA LYS A 246 -23.43 -38.85 2.95
C LYS A 246 -22.43 -38.32 3.98
N ASN A 247 -21.22 -37.94 3.56
CA ASN A 247 -20.23 -37.32 4.43
C ASN A 247 -20.66 -35.89 4.79
N ALA A 248 -21.10 -35.11 3.80
CA ALA A 248 -21.60 -33.77 3.99
C ALA A 248 -22.86 -33.72 4.88
N SER A 249 -23.74 -34.73 4.85
CA SER A 249 -24.93 -34.75 5.70
C SER A 249 -24.64 -34.79 7.20
N LYS A 250 -23.40 -35.12 7.60
CA LYS A 250 -22.96 -35.04 9.01
C LYS A 250 -22.65 -33.60 9.44
N LEU A 251 -22.56 -32.68 8.49
CA LEU A 251 -22.18 -31.27 8.66
C LEU A 251 -23.39 -30.32 8.47
N VAL A 252 -24.57 -30.88 8.22
CA VAL A 252 -25.85 -30.16 8.01
C VAL A 252 -26.76 -30.33 9.23
#